data_AF-A0AAW9N7Z8-F1
#
_entry.id   AF-A0AAW9N7Z8-F1
#
_cell.length_a   1.000
_cell.length_b   1.000
_cell.length_c   1.000
_cell.angle_alpha   90.00
_cell.angle_beta   90.00
_cell.angle_gamma   90.00
#
_symmetry.space_group_name_H-M   'P 1'
#
loop_
_entity.id
_entity.type
_entity.pdbx_description
1 polymer ?
#
loop_
_entity_poly.entity_id
_entity_poly.type
_entity_poly.pdbx_seq_one_letter_code
_entity_poly.pdbx_strand_id
1 'polypeptide(L)' 'MKKFATLLPNNWLAETPQTLASRRLGRQSAERERISEINAERFLKLYAMSTSGAI' A
#
# COMPACT_ATOMS: atom_id res chain seq x y z
N MET A 1 49.46 19.57 -3.13
CA MET A 1 48.15 19.34 -2.48
C MET A 1 47.16 18.83 -3.52
N LYS A 2 47.11 17.51 -3.77
CA LYS A 2 46.11 16.90 -4.65
C LYS A 2 44.85 16.64 -3.80
N LYS A 3 43.81 17.44 -4.00
CA LYS A 3 42.51 17.19 -3.38
C LYS A 3 41.90 16.02 -4.14
N PHE A 4 41.89 14.84 -3.54
CA PHE A 4 41.07 13.75 -4.02
C PHE A 4 39.61 14.19 -3.83
N ALA A 5 39.00 14.70 -4.89
CA ALA A 5 37.55 14.83 -4.94
C ALA A 5 37.02 13.40 -4.96
N THR A 6 36.68 12.87 -3.79
CA THR A 6 35.96 11.61 -3.66
C THR A 6 34.62 11.77 -4.36
N LEU A 7 34.56 11.36 -5.63
CA LEU A 7 33.31 11.14 -6.35
C LEU A 7 32.59 9.98 -5.65
N LEU A 8 31.73 10.33 -4.69
CA LEU A 8 30.87 9.38 -4.00
C LEU A 8 29.95 8.73 -5.05
N PRO A 9 29.78 7.39 -5.07
CA PRO A 9 28.88 6.76 -6.01
C PRO A 9 27.46 7.29 -5.78
N ASN A 10 26.91 7.93 -6.81
CA ASN A 10 25.55 8.49 -6.88
C ASN A 10 24.43 7.52 -6.48
N ASN A 11 24.74 6.22 -6.27
CA ASN A 11 23.76 5.24 -5.80
C ASN A 11 23.17 5.61 -4.42
N TRP A 12 23.91 6.34 -3.57
CA TRP A 12 23.41 6.83 -2.27
C TRP A 12 22.49 8.06 -2.42
N LEU A 13 22.58 8.78 -3.54
CA LEU A 13 21.75 9.95 -3.84
C LEU A 13 20.47 9.60 -4.62
N ALA A 14 20.37 8.37 -5.13
CA ALA A 14 19.36 7.99 -6.12
C ALA A 14 18.24 7.07 -5.61
N GLU A 15 18.25 6.63 -4.33
CA GLU A 15 17.06 6.02 -3.74
C GLU A 15 15.99 7.09 -3.53
N THR A 16 15.22 7.34 -4.60
CA THR A 16 14.13 8.30 -4.60
C THR A 16 13.10 7.86 -3.56
N PRO A 17 12.62 8.75 -2.70
CA PRO A 17 11.55 8.44 -1.75
C PRO A 17 10.33 7.79 -2.41
N GLN A 18 10.10 8.09 -3.70
CA GLN A 18 9.05 7.52 -4.53
C GLN A 18 9.13 5.98 -4.67
N THR A 19 10.32 5.41 -4.88
CA THR A 19 10.49 3.95 -5.06
C THR A 19 10.26 3.22 -3.75
N LEU A 20 10.72 3.79 -2.64
CA LEU A 20 10.51 3.26 -1.29
C LEU A 20 9.05 3.44 -0.84
N ALA A 21 8.41 4.56 -1.20
CA ALA A 21 6.99 4.83 -0.99
C ALA A 21 6.11 3.88 -1.80
N SER A 22 6.39 3.65 -3.09
CA SER A 22 5.65 2.68 -3.93
C SER A 22 5.74 1.26 -3.38
N ARG A 23 6.90 0.85 -2.86
CA ARG A 23 7.07 -0.47 -2.22
C ARG A 23 6.29 -0.60 -0.91
N ARG A 24 6.10 0.49 -0.18
CA ARG A 24 5.24 0.55 1.02
C ARG A 24 3.75 0.58 0.63
N LEU A 25 3.40 1.33 -0.41
CA LEU A 25 2.06 1.48 -0.94
C LEU A 25 1.52 0.15 -1.48
N GLY A 26 2.33 -0.62 -2.20
CA GLY A 26 1.92 -1.93 -2.73
C GLY A 26 1.50 -2.92 -1.64
N ARG A 27 2.22 -2.93 -0.50
CA ARG A 27 1.85 -3.74 0.68
C ARG A 27 0.60 -3.21 1.37
N GLN A 28 0.46 -1.89 1.50
CA GLN A 28 -0.78 -1.30 2.02
C GLN A 28 -1.97 -1.54 1.09
N SER A 29 -1.77 -1.56 -0.23
CA SER A 29 -2.83 -1.77 -1.20
C SER A 29 -3.43 -3.18 -1.08
N ALA A 30 -2.59 -4.21 -1.03
CA ALA A 30 -3.04 -5.59 -0.86
C ALA A 30 -3.77 -5.80 0.49
N GLU A 31 -3.29 -5.17 1.57
CA GLU A 31 -3.98 -5.22 2.87
C GLU A 31 -5.32 -4.47 2.85
N ARG A 32 -5.38 -3.30 2.19
CA ARG A 32 -6.63 -2.55 2.02
C ARG A 32 -7.64 -3.30 1.17
N GLU A 33 -7.21 -4.03 0.15
CA GLU A 33 -8.05 -4.88 -0.69
C GLU A 33 -8.63 -6.04 0.11
N ARG A 34 -7.79 -6.76 0.89
CA ARG A 34 -8.23 -7.81 1.81
C ARG A 34 -9.24 -7.30 2.84
N ILE A 35 -9.01 -6.12 3.43
CA ILE A 35 -9.96 -5.49 4.37
C ILE A 35 -11.25 -5.09 3.65
N SER A 36 -11.17 -4.61 2.41
CA SER A 36 -12.33 -4.24 1.60
C SER A 36 -13.22 -5.44 1.28
N GLU A 37 -12.64 -6.60 0.94
CA GLU A 37 -13.37 -7.84 0.71
C GLU A 37 -14.13 -8.30 1.96
N ILE A 38 -13.45 -8.36 3.12
CA ILE A 38 -14.07 -8.75 4.39
C ILE A 38 -15.24 -7.82 4.74
N ASN A 39 -15.05 -6.52 4.55
CA ASN A 39 -16.11 -5.55 4.79
C ASN A 39 -17.29 -5.74 3.82
N ALA A 40 -17.02 -5.95 2.53
CA ALA A 40 -18.04 -6.18 1.52
C ALA A 40 -18.90 -7.42 1.84
N GLU A 41 -18.28 -8.54 2.20
CA GLU A 41 -19.00 -9.76 2.62
C GLU A 41 -19.90 -9.51 3.83
N ARG A 42 -19.38 -8.77 4.83
CA ARG A 42 -20.16 -8.40 6.02
C ARG A 42 -21.35 -7.51 5.66
N PHE A 43 -21.15 -6.53 4.78
CA PHE A 43 -22.22 -5.66 4.30
C PHE A 43 -23.29 -6.43 3.52
N LEU A 44 -22.88 -7.35 2.63
CA LEU A 44 -23.80 -8.21 1.87
C LEU A 44 -24.64 -9.09 2.80
N LYS A 45 -24.02 -9.66 3.84
CA LYS A 45 -24.73 -10.48 4.82
C LYS A 45 -25.75 -9.67 5.62
N LEU A 46 -25.37 -8.47 6.09
CA LEU A 46 -26.28 -7.55 6.80
C LEU A 46 -27.46 -7.13 5.92
N TYR A 47 -27.19 -6.81 4.66
CA TYR A 47 -28.20 -6.47 3.67
C TYR A 47 -29.18 -7.63 3.45
N ALA A 48 -28.67 -8.85 3.22
CA ALA A 48 -29.49 -10.05 3.04
C ALA A 48 -30.37 -10.35 4.25
N MET A 49 -29.85 -10.21 5.48
CA MET A 49 -30.63 -10.39 6.71
C MET A 49 -31.72 -9.32 6.86
N SER A 50 -31.43 -8.07 6.47
CA SER A 50 -32.42 -6.98 6.46
C SER A 50 -33.54 -7.20 5.45
N THR A 51 -33.26 -7.85 4.31
CA THR A 51 -34.27 -8.13 3.28
C THR A 51 -35.02 -9.44 3.51
N SER A 52 -34.39 -10.46 4.13
CA SER A 52 -35.06 -11.72 4.47
C SER A 52 -36.08 -11.60 5.60
N GLY A 53 -35.95 -10.59 6.48
CA GLY A 53 -36.95 -10.29 7.51
C GLY A 53 -38.11 -9.41 7.05
N ALA A 54 -38.15 -9.03 5.75
CA ALA A 54 -39.20 -8.23 5.15
C ALA A 54 -40.14 -9.11 4.31
N ILE A 55 -40.82 -10.07 4.96
CA ILE A 55 -41.98 -10.80 4.42
C ILE A 55 -42.97 -11.00 5.57
#